data_AF-A0A2D7W5P8-F1
#
_entry.id   AF-A0A2D7W5P8-F1
#
_cell.length_a   1.000
_cell.length_b   1.000
_cell.length_c   1.000
_cell.angle_alpha   90.00
_cell.angle_beta   90.00
_cell.angle_gamma   90.00
#
_symmetry.space_group_name_H-M   'P 1'
#
loop_
_entity.id
_entity.type
_entity.pdbx_description
1 polymer ?
#
loop_
_entity_poly.entity_id
_entity_poly.type
_entity_poly.pdbx_seq_one_letter_code
_entity_poly.pdbx_strand_id
1 'polypeptide(L)'
;SQQKTIRSLEEEITRLRTSGPDSSIVVKDGIRFSIMEVEGDFNQMKNMLGQLTRDPSIPTVAVLGSRIGGGKLIVAITEDSMAAEKYDALEIINHISPQISGSGGGNSTISQGGGKFGDGIPEALEAAREILGL
;
A
#
# COMPACT_ATOMS: atom_id res chain seq x y z
N SER A 1 15.86 -13.50 18.56
CA SER A 1 14.53 -14.07 18.23
C SER A 1 13.84 -13.17 17.24
N GLN A 2 13.46 -13.67 16.06
CA GLN A 2 12.83 -12.90 14.98
C GLN A 2 11.58 -12.11 15.45
N GLN A 3 10.89 -12.57 16.50
CA GLN A 3 9.80 -11.85 17.16
C GLN A 3 10.18 -10.48 17.76
N LYS A 4 11.41 -10.29 18.24
CA LYS A 4 11.86 -8.99 18.77
C LYS A 4 12.05 -7.97 17.65
N THR A 5 12.48 -8.43 16.47
CA THR A 5 12.68 -7.58 15.29
C THR A 5 11.35 -7.17 14.66
N ILE A 6 10.37 -8.10 14.59
CA ILE A 6 9.02 -7.78 14.12
C ILE A 6 8.38 -6.73 15.03
N ARG A 7 8.42 -6.92 16.35
CA ARG A 7 7.85 -5.96 17.30
C ARG A 7 8.54 -4.59 17.27
N SER A 8 9.87 -4.54 17.16
CA SER A 8 10.60 -3.26 17.08
C SER A 8 10.31 -2.51 15.77
N LEU A 9 10.08 -3.23 14.67
CA LEU A 9 9.69 -2.68 13.38
C LEU A 9 8.21 -2.30 13.34
N GLU A 10 7.32 -3.05 13.99
CA GLU A 10 5.91 -2.66 14.21
C GLU A 10 5.83 -1.38 15.05
N GLU A 11 6.69 -1.25 16.06
CA GLU A 11 6.85 -0.04 16.86
C GLU A 11 7.47 1.10 16.05
N GLU A 12 8.35 0.82 15.08
CA GLU A 12 8.93 1.83 14.18
C GLU A 12 7.93 2.30 13.12
N ILE A 13 7.18 1.38 12.50
CA ILE A 13 6.00 1.68 11.69
C ILE A 13 5.02 2.50 12.53
N THR A 14 4.77 2.12 13.79
CA THR A 14 3.89 2.86 14.71
C THR A 14 4.45 4.21 15.13
N ARG A 15 5.77 4.39 15.25
CA ARG A 15 6.39 5.69 15.49
C ARG A 15 6.38 6.58 14.25
N LEU A 16 6.45 6.01 13.05
CA LEU A 16 6.20 6.71 11.80
C LEU A 16 4.72 7.09 11.61
N ARG A 17 3.78 6.52 12.39
CA ARG A 17 2.33 6.85 12.37
C ARG A 17 1.94 8.20 13.01
N THR A 18 2.86 9.04 13.49
CA THR A 18 2.48 10.25 14.27
C THR A 18 2.89 11.60 13.66
N SER A 19 3.41 11.62 12.44
CA SER A 19 3.83 12.88 11.78
C SER A 19 3.05 13.15 10.49
N GLY A 20 1.72 13.07 10.52
CA GLY A 20 0.90 13.52 9.39
C GLY A 20 -0.59 13.14 9.50
N PRO A 21 -1.52 14.01 9.06
CA PRO A 21 -2.97 13.83 9.24
C PRO A 21 -3.65 12.77 8.35
N ASP A 22 -2.94 12.08 7.44
CA ASP A 22 -3.55 11.22 6.40
C ASP A 22 -3.20 9.71 6.44
N SER A 23 -2.64 9.20 7.54
CA SER A 23 -2.39 7.76 7.68
C SER A 23 -3.67 7.00 8.11
N SER A 24 -4.63 6.86 7.19
CA SER A 24 -5.94 6.26 7.48
C SER A 24 -5.92 4.74 7.23
N ILE A 25 -5.55 3.99 8.26
CA ILE A 25 -5.92 2.57 8.34
C ILE A 25 -7.42 2.50 8.58
N VAL A 26 -8.16 1.82 7.71
CA VAL A 26 -9.62 1.64 7.78
C VAL A 26 -9.94 0.15 7.83
N VAL A 27 -10.91 -0.27 8.65
CA VAL A 27 -11.40 -1.66 8.64
C VAL A 27 -12.83 -1.67 8.14
N LYS A 28 -13.09 -2.41 7.06
CA LYS A 28 -14.40 -2.53 6.43
C LYS A 28 -14.62 -3.98 5.99
N ASP A 29 -15.79 -4.54 6.29
CA ASP A 29 -16.18 -5.92 5.93
C ASP A 29 -15.16 -7.00 6.33
N GLY A 30 -14.49 -6.82 7.48
CA GLY A 30 -13.46 -7.74 7.97
C GLY A 30 -12.09 -7.61 7.29
N ILE A 31 -11.92 -6.65 6.39
CA ILE A 31 -10.67 -6.38 5.68
C ILE A 31 -10.07 -5.08 6.19
N ARG A 32 -8.76 -5.10 6.45
CA ARG A 32 -7.97 -3.92 6.79
C ARG A 32 -7.46 -3.25 5.52
N PHE A 33 -7.76 -1.98 5.35
CA PHE A 33 -7.24 -1.13 4.29
C PHE A 33 -6.18 -0.21 4.88
N SER A 34 -5.04 -0.12 4.20
CA SER A 34 -3.89 0.67 4.64
C SER A 34 -3.40 1.50 3.47
N ILE A 35 -3.89 2.73 3.33
CA ILE A 35 -3.59 3.63 2.22
C ILE A 35 -2.83 4.83 2.77
N MET A 36 -1.58 5.01 2.33
CA MET A 36 -0.74 6.11 2.83
C MET A 36 0.37 6.51 1.85
N GLU A 37 0.77 7.76 1.96
CA GLU A 37 2.01 8.26 1.39
C GLU A 37 3.18 7.93 2.34
N VAL A 38 4.31 7.50 1.77
CA VAL A 38 5.54 7.15 2.50
C VAL A 38 6.75 7.76 1.82
N GLU A 39 7.79 8.00 2.59
CA GLU A 39 9.10 8.32 2.05
C GLU A 39 9.89 7.03 1.80
N GLY A 40 10.30 6.80 0.54
CA GLY A 40 11.18 5.69 0.22
C GLY A 40 11.16 5.25 -1.23
N ASP A 41 12.11 4.38 -1.59
CA ASP A 41 12.10 3.67 -2.87
C ASP A 41 11.26 2.39 -2.83
N PHE A 42 11.14 1.70 -3.98
CA PHE A 42 10.37 0.45 -4.05
C PHE A 42 10.88 -0.64 -3.10
N ASN A 43 12.17 -0.68 -2.77
CA ASN A 43 12.69 -1.70 -1.86
C ASN A 43 12.20 -1.44 -0.43
N GLN A 44 12.24 -0.18 0.00
CA GLN A 44 11.68 0.22 1.30
C GLN A 44 10.17 -0.01 1.35
N MET A 45 9.44 0.39 0.30
CA MET A 45 7.99 0.21 0.23
C MET A 45 7.59 -1.27 0.22
N LYS A 46 8.31 -2.14 -0.52
CA LYS A 46 8.08 -3.60 -0.51
C LYS A 46 8.27 -4.21 0.88
N ASN A 47 9.31 -3.78 1.61
CA ASN A 47 9.53 -4.25 2.98
C ASN A 47 8.40 -3.82 3.93
N MET A 48 7.82 -2.62 3.74
CA MET A 48 6.66 -2.18 4.52
C MET A 48 5.41 -2.98 4.19
N LEU A 49 5.10 -3.16 2.90
CA LEU A 49 3.96 -3.97 2.46
C LEU A 49 4.06 -5.41 2.95
N GLY A 50 5.23 -6.04 2.80
CA GLY A 50 5.44 -7.41 3.26
C GLY A 50 5.29 -7.58 4.78
N GLN A 51 5.36 -6.51 5.57
CA GLN A 51 5.02 -6.54 6.99
C GLN A 51 3.51 -6.34 7.22
N LEU A 52 2.87 -5.45 6.45
CA LEU A 52 1.43 -5.17 6.54
C LEU A 52 0.56 -6.36 6.11
N THR A 53 1.01 -7.16 5.15
CA THR A 53 0.24 -8.29 4.58
C THR A 53 0.71 -9.66 5.07
N ARG A 54 1.64 -9.71 6.02
CA ARG A 54 2.24 -10.98 6.50
C ARG A 54 1.29 -11.88 7.28
N ASP A 55 0.36 -11.27 8.02
CA ASP A 55 -0.51 -12.00 8.94
C ASP A 55 -1.79 -12.43 8.20
N PRO A 56 -1.97 -13.74 7.91
CA PRO A 56 -3.16 -14.24 7.23
C PRO A 56 -4.43 -14.10 8.08
N SER A 57 -4.30 -13.95 9.41
CA SER A 57 -5.45 -13.69 10.30
C SER A 57 -5.98 -12.25 10.19
N ILE A 58 -5.24 -11.38 9.51
CA ILE A 58 -5.63 -9.99 9.26
C ILE A 58 -5.62 -9.74 7.74
N PRO A 59 -6.69 -10.13 7.03
CA PRO A 59 -6.84 -9.84 5.60
C PRO A 59 -6.64 -8.35 5.35
N THR A 60 -5.60 -8.00 4.57
CA THR A 60 -5.18 -6.62 4.39
C THR A 60 -5.04 -6.29 2.91
N VAL A 61 -5.54 -5.12 2.50
CA VAL A 61 -5.19 -4.43 1.24
C VAL A 61 -4.37 -3.20 1.62
N ALA A 62 -3.11 -3.16 1.19
CA ALA A 62 -2.22 -2.06 1.49
C ALA A 62 -1.76 -1.37 0.20
N VAL A 63 -1.89 -0.05 0.15
CA VAL A 63 -1.54 0.82 -0.97
C VAL A 63 -0.58 1.88 -0.46
N LEU A 64 0.65 1.90 -0.98
CA LEU A 64 1.67 2.87 -0.60
C LEU A 64 2.05 3.73 -1.81
N GLY A 65 2.17 5.03 -1.58
CA GLY A 65 2.66 6.01 -2.57
C GLY A 65 3.93 6.70 -2.11
N SER A 66 4.84 7.05 -3.03
CA SER A 66 6.05 7.83 -2.75
C SER A 66 6.36 8.77 -3.91
N ARG A 67 6.86 9.97 -3.59
CA ARG A 67 7.27 10.99 -4.57
C ARG A 67 8.77 10.95 -4.90
N ILE A 68 9.52 10.07 -4.25
CA ILE A 68 10.98 10.04 -4.36
C ILE A 68 11.39 9.59 -5.77
N GLY A 69 12.01 10.48 -6.54
CA GLY A 69 12.48 10.17 -7.90
C GLY A 69 11.34 10.00 -8.92
N GLY A 70 10.22 10.69 -8.71
CA GLY A 70 8.97 10.53 -9.47
C GLY A 70 7.89 9.84 -8.63
N GLY A 71 6.73 9.60 -9.24
CA GLY A 71 5.64 8.88 -8.60
C GLY A 71 5.93 7.38 -8.56
N LYS A 72 5.79 6.78 -7.39
CA LYS A 72 5.89 5.34 -7.15
C LYS A 72 4.67 4.89 -6.37
N LEU A 73 4.04 3.83 -6.84
CA LEU A 73 2.88 3.21 -6.22
C LEU A 73 3.14 1.72 -6.07
N ILE A 74 2.78 1.15 -4.93
CA ILE A 74 2.82 -0.30 -4.74
C ILE A 74 1.62 -0.75 -3.93
N VAL A 75 1.05 -1.87 -4.33
CA VAL A 75 -0.09 -2.51 -3.70
C VAL A 75 0.30 -3.92 -3.31
N ALA A 76 -0.06 -4.32 -2.09
CA ALA A 76 -0.05 -5.72 -1.69
C ALA A 76 -1.36 -6.10 -1.00
N ILE A 77 -1.75 -7.34 -1.21
CA ILE A 77 -2.91 -7.98 -0.61
C ILE A 77 -2.44 -9.22 0.14
N THR A 78 -2.99 -9.46 1.33
CA THR A 78 -2.76 -10.70 2.08
C THR A 78 -3.23 -11.89 1.26
N GLU A 79 -2.31 -12.76 0.87
CA GLU A 79 -2.61 -14.00 0.11
C GLU A 79 -3.48 -14.96 0.95
N ASP A 80 -4.16 -15.89 0.27
CA ASP A 80 -5.03 -16.89 0.90
C ASP A 80 -6.07 -16.30 1.88
N SER A 81 -6.57 -15.11 1.57
CA SER A 81 -7.51 -14.38 2.42
C SER A 81 -8.69 -13.82 1.64
N MET A 82 -9.77 -13.49 2.35
CA MET A 82 -10.94 -12.82 1.76
C MET A 82 -10.60 -11.48 1.08
N ALA A 83 -9.45 -10.87 1.39
CA ALA A 83 -9.00 -9.68 0.68
C ALA A 83 -8.54 -10.03 -0.74
N ALA A 84 -7.80 -11.12 -0.93
CA ALA A 84 -7.34 -11.60 -2.24
C ALA A 84 -8.47 -12.21 -3.09
N GLU A 85 -9.56 -12.67 -2.47
CA GLU A 85 -10.76 -13.10 -3.19
C GLU A 85 -11.60 -11.94 -3.72
N LYS A 86 -11.55 -10.77 -3.05
CA LYS A 86 -12.39 -9.61 -3.37
C LYS A 86 -11.69 -8.52 -4.18
N TYR A 87 -10.37 -8.44 -4.09
CA TYR A 87 -9.59 -7.35 -4.69
C TYR A 87 -8.40 -7.92 -5.46
N ASP A 88 -8.02 -7.22 -6.53
CA ASP A 88 -6.87 -7.54 -7.36
C ASP A 88 -5.88 -6.36 -7.36
N ALA A 89 -4.64 -6.62 -6.92
CA ALA A 89 -3.60 -5.61 -6.82
C ALA A 89 -3.22 -5.00 -8.17
N LEU A 90 -3.25 -5.80 -9.26
CA LEU A 90 -2.96 -5.35 -10.62
C LEU A 90 -4.07 -4.43 -11.13
N GLU A 91 -5.34 -4.76 -10.86
CA GLU A 91 -6.47 -3.87 -11.20
C GLU A 91 -6.37 -2.53 -10.48
N ILE A 92 -6.10 -2.55 -9.17
CA ILE A 92 -5.93 -1.33 -8.36
C ILE A 92 -4.81 -0.47 -8.95
N ILE A 93 -3.62 -1.05 -9.19
CA ILE A 93 -2.46 -0.32 -9.72
C ILE A 93 -2.73 0.26 -11.11
N ASN A 94 -3.38 -0.48 -12.00
CA ASN A 94 -3.72 0.01 -13.33
C ASN A 94 -4.71 1.19 -13.28
N HIS A 95 -5.58 1.23 -12.26
CA HIS A 95 -6.50 2.34 -12.05
C HIS A 95 -5.80 3.61 -11.54
N ILE A 96 -4.84 3.49 -10.61
CA ILE A 96 -4.25 4.64 -9.93
C ILE A 96 -2.95 5.16 -10.57
N SER A 97 -2.22 4.32 -11.29
CA SER A 97 -0.94 4.70 -11.94
C SER A 97 -1.04 5.81 -13.03
N PRO A 98 -2.17 6.02 -13.73
CA PRO A 98 -2.31 7.18 -14.62
C PRO A 98 -2.14 8.53 -13.92
N GLN A 99 -2.51 8.63 -12.64
CA GLN A 99 -2.40 9.87 -11.86
C GLN A 99 -0.95 10.34 -11.72
N ILE A 100 0.01 9.41 -11.74
CA ILE A 100 1.46 9.72 -11.68
C ILE A 100 2.13 9.77 -13.06
N SER A 101 1.34 9.84 -14.14
CA SER A 101 1.82 9.71 -15.53
C SER A 101 2.67 8.45 -15.72
N GLY A 102 2.20 7.34 -15.13
CA GLY A 102 2.91 6.08 -15.07
C GLY A 102 2.12 4.92 -15.64
N SER A 103 2.69 3.73 -15.50
CA SER A 103 2.02 2.47 -15.79
C SER A 103 2.27 1.46 -14.67
N GLY A 104 1.39 0.46 -14.61
CA GLY A 104 1.39 -0.61 -13.63
C GLY A 104 1.88 -1.95 -14.16
N GLY A 105 2.30 -2.83 -13.25
CA GLY A 105 2.58 -4.23 -13.53
C GLY A 105 2.78 -5.06 -12.27
N GLY A 106 2.68 -6.38 -12.39
CA GLY A 106 2.76 -7.32 -11.27
C GLY A 106 1.76 -8.44 -11.40
N ASN A 107 1.30 -8.96 -10.27
CA ASN A 107 0.25 -9.98 -10.19
C ASN A 107 -0.91 -9.52 -9.30
N SER A 108 -1.89 -10.40 -9.10
CA SER A 108 -3.11 -10.11 -8.35
C SER A 108 -2.89 -9.84 -6.86
N THR A 109 -1.77 -10.24 -6.27
CA THR A 109 -1.48 -10.06 -4.83
C THR A 109 -0.45 -8.97 -4.57
N ILE A 110 0.49 -8.74 -5.49
CA ILE A 110 1.50 -7.68 -5.41
C ILE A 110 1.68 -7.05 -6.79
N SER A 111 1.44 -5.75 -6.86
CA SER A 111 1.62 -4.95 -8.07
C SER A 111 2.24 -3.60 -7.78
N GLN A 112 2.95 -3.05 -8.75
CA GLN A 112 3.65 -1.77 -8.63
C GLN A 112 3.46 -0.92 -9.88
N GLY A 113 3.48 0.40 -9.70
CA GLY A 113 3.42 1.38 -10.77
C GLY A 113 4.43 2.49 -10.56
N GLY A 114 5.00 3.00 -11.66
CA GLY A 114 5.99 4.06 -11.64
C GLY A 114 5.74 5.09 -12.72
N GLY A 115 5.99 6.36 -12.40
CA GLY A 115 5.71 7.48 -13.29
C GLY A 115 6.57 8.70 -12.98
N LYS A 116 6.62 9.66 -13.90
CA LYS A 116 7.47 10.86 -13.76
C LYS A 116 6.83 11.93 -12.88
N PHE A 117 5.52 11.87 -12.67
CA PHE A 117 4.77 12.90 -11.95
C PHE A 117 4.56 12.49 -10.48
N GLY A 118 5.49 12.89 -9.61
CA GLY A 118 5.42 12.58 -8.17
C GLY A 118 4.31 13.34 -7.45
N ASP A 119 3.94 14.53 -7.92
CA ASP A 119 2.88 15.33 -7.29
C ASP A 119 1.49 14.74 -7.45
N GLY A 120 1.31 13.72 -8.31
CA GLY A 120 0.05 12.98 -8.49
C GLY A 120 -0.18 11.86 -7.47
N ILE A 121 0.68 11.72 -6.47
CA ILE A 121 0.54 10.69 -5.42
C ILE A 121 -0.71 10.90 -4.56
N PRO A 122 -1.03 12.11 -4.06
CA PRO A 122 -2.28 12.34 -3.35
C PRO A 122 -3.51 11.89 -4.14
N GLU A 123 -3.59 12.28 -5.42
CA GLU A 123 -4.69 11.91 -6.31
C GLU A 123 -4.74 10.40 -6.57
N ALA A 124 -3.58 9.74 -6.69
CA ALA A 124 -3.51 8.29 -6.82
C ALA A 124 -4.03 7.56 -5.58
N LEU A 125 -3.70 8.06 -4.38
CA LEU A 125 -4.14 7.46 -3.12
C LEU A 125 -5.63 7.70 -2.88
N GLU A 126 -6.16 8.87 -3.24
CA GLU A 126 -7.60 9.14 -3.20
C GLU A 126 -8.36 8.27 -4.22
N ALA A 127 -7.86 8.14 -5.45
CA ALA A 127 -8.43 7.21 -6.42
C ALA A 127 -8.43 5.75 -5.91
N ALA A 128 -7.41 5.35 -5.14
CA ALA A 128 -7.40 4.04 -4.48
C ALA A 128 -8.53 3.93 -3.44
N ARG A 129 -8.79 4.97 -2.64
CA ARG A 129 -9.90 4.98 -1.67
C ARG A 129 -11.24 4.84 -2.38
N GLU A 130 -11.45 5.58 -3.45
CA GLU A 130 -12.70 5.58 -4.21
C GLU A 130 -13.03 4.19 -4.75
N ILE A 131 -12.09 3.51 -5.41
CA ILE A 131 -12.34 2.16 -5.97
C ILE A 131 -12.47 1.08 -4.90
N LEU A 132 -11.86 1.28 -3.73
CA LEU A 132 -12.01 0.40 -2.56
C LEU A 132 -13.27 0.74 -1.75
N GLY A 133 -13.99 1.80 -2.12
CA GLY A 133 -15.22 2.28 -1.49
C GLY A 133 -15.00 2.73 -0.04
N LEU A 134 -13.89 3.42 0.22
CA LEU A 134 -13.53 3.97 1.53
C LEU A 134 -13.90 5.43 1.68
#